data_AF-A0A449B1S3-F1
#
_entry.id   AF-A0A449B1S3-F1
#
_cell.length_a   1.000
_cell.length_b   1.000
_cell.length_c   1.000
_cell.angle_alpha   90.00
_cell.angle_beta   90.00
_cell.angle_gamma   90.00
#
_symmetry.space_group_name_H-M   'P 1'
#
loop_
_entity.id
_entity.type
_entity.pdbx_description
1 polymer ?
#
loop_
_entity_poly.entity_id
_entity_poly.type
_entity_poly.pdbx_seq_one_letter_code
_entity_poly.pdbx_strand_id
1 'polypeptide(L)'
;MANISKEKREKMIDFLNRLKSQHQDDETLRFINEIQISLNEKKYGLVWEKHSENVEEMLKYNIPVFVEDKSRRMTLAKDDHITFYSKVIIFTP
;
A
#
# COMPACT_ATOMS: atom_id res chain seq x y z
N MET A 1 -0.85 6.23 2.12
CA MET A 1 -0.92 5.39 0.90
C MET A 1 -2.37 5.22 0.50
N ALA A 2 -2.72 5.45 -0.76
CA ALA A 2 -4.07 5.30 -1.26
C ALA A 2 -4.36 3.85 -1.64
N ASN A 3 -5.60 3.41 -1.45
CA ASN A 3 -6.09 2.11 -1.92
C ASN A 3 -6.02 2.08 -3.45
N ILE A 4 -5.29 1.12 -4.02
CA ILE A 4 -4.93 1.09 -5.45
C ILE A 4 -6.19 0.85 -6.30
N SER A 5 -7.10 0.00 -5.84
CA SER A 5 -8.38 -0.26 -6.51
C SER A 5 -9.30 0.95 -6.45
N LYS A 6 -9.25 1.73 -5.37
CA LYS A 6 -9.97 3.01 -5.25
C LYS A 6 -9.46 3.99 -6.29
N GLU A 7 -8.15 4.18 -6.39
CA GLU A 7 -7.55 5.09 -7.37
C GLU A 7 -7.85 4.66 -8.82
N LYS A 8 -7.75 3.36 -9.13
CA LYS A 8 -8.12 2.84 -10.46
C LYS A 8 -9.61 3.04 -10.77
N ARG A 9 -10.49 2.84 -9.79
CA ARG A 9 -11.94 3.06 -9.95
C ARG A 9 -12.24 4.53 -10.23
N GLU A 10 -11.64 5.45 -9.48
CA GLU A 10 -11.81 6.89 -9.67
C GLU A 10 -11.34 7.33 -11.07
N LYS A 11 -10.16 6.89 -11.51
CA LYS A 11 -9.66 7.13 -12.88
C LYS A 11 -10.61 6.60 -13.97
N MET A 12 -11.19 5.43 -13.75
CA MET A 12 -12.13 4.83 -14.70
C MET A 12 -13.46 5.61 -14.74
N ILE A 13 -13.98 6.05 -13.59
CA ILE A 13 -15.18 6.88 -13.52
C ILE A 13 -14.95 8.21 -14.26
N ASP A 14 -13.79 8.84 -14.05
CA ASP A 14 -13.42 10.08 -14.75
C ASP A 14 -13.33 9.88 -16.26
N PHE A 15 -12.76 8.76 -16.70
CA PHE A 15 -12.71 8.40 -18.12
C PHE A 15 -14.11 8.21 -18.72
N LEU A 16 -15.00 7.49 -18.03
CA LEU A 16 -16.39 7.29 -18.47
C LEU A 16 -17.16 8.62 -18.51
N ASN A 17 -16.92 9.54 -17.58
CA ASN A 17 -17.53 10.88 -17.61
C ASN A 17 -17.08 11.70 -18.83
N ARG A 18 -15.80 11.61 -19.21
CA ARG A 18 -15.28 12.25 -20.44
C ARG A 18 -15.89 11.66 -21.71
N LEU A 19 -16.06 10.34 -21.76
CA LEU A 19 -16.77 9.67 -22.86
C LEU A 19 -18.23 10.14 -22.93
N LYS A 20 -18.90 10.23 -21.78
CA LYS A 20 -20.28 10.71 -21.69
C LYS A 20 -20.45 12.14 -22.22
N SER A 21 -19.44 13.00 -22.07
CA SER A 21 -19.51 14.38 -22.60
C SER A 21 -19.22 14.48 -24.10
N GLN A 22 -18.65 13.44 -24.72
CA GLN A 22 -18.33 13.41 -26.15
C GLN A 22 -19.39 12.70 -27.01
N HIS A 23 -20.25 11.88 -26.40
CA HIS A 23 -21.29 11.12 -27.08
C HIS A 23 -22.70 11.58 -26.63
N GLN A 24 -23.59 11.89 -27.58
CA GLN A 24 -24.99 12.27 -27.32
C GLN A 24 -26.01 11.18 -27.70
N ASP A 25 -25.52 9.99 -28.07
CA ASP A 25 -26.36 8.85 -28.40
C ASP A 25 -26.93 8.20 -27.12
N ASP A 26 -28.26 8.08 -27.05
CA ASP A 26 -28.99 7.56 -25.89
C ASP A 26 -28.60 6.11 -25.54
N GLU A 27 -28.27 5.30 -26.55
CA GLU A 27 -27.88 3.91 -26.35
C GLU A 27 -26.50 3.82 -25.67
N THR A 28 -25.53 4.58 -26.17
CA THR A 28 -24.18 4.72 -25.62
C THR A 28 -24.22 5.30 -24.21
N LEU A 29 -25.07 6.30 -23.95
CA LEU A 29 -25.26 6.87 -22.61
C LEU A 29 -25.80 5.84 -21.62
N ARG A 30 -26.71 4.96 -22.06
CA ARG A 30 -27.21 3.82 -21.27
C ARG A 30 -26.09 2.85 -20.91
N PHE A 31 -25.30 2.40 -21.89
CA PHE A 31 -24.19 1.48 -21.66
C PHE A 31 -23.15 2.06 -20.71
N ILE A 32 -22.78 3.34 -20.88
CA ILE A 32 -21.84 4.03 -19.98
C ILE A 32 -22.38 4.04 -18.54
N ASN A 33 -23.68 4.30 -18.37
CA ASN A 33 -24.30 4.34 -17.04
C ASN A 33 -24.33 2.95 -16.37
N GLU A 34 -24.63 1.89 -17.12
CA GLU A 34 -24.59 0.51 -16.60
C GLU A 34 -23.18 0.11 -16.15
N ILE A 35 -22.14 0.50 -16.91
CA ILE A 35 -20.74 0.26 -16.52
C ILE A 35 -20.40 1.01 -15.23
N GLN A 36 -20.86 2.26 -15.06
CA GLN A 36 -20.64 3.02 -13.84
C GLN A 36 -21.30 2.36 -12.61
N ILE A 37 -22.51 1.82 -12.76
CA ILE A 37 -23.20 1.10 -11.69
C ILE A 37 -22.42 -0.16 -11.29
N SER A 38 -22.03 -0.99 -12.26
CA SER A 38 -21.26 -2.23 -11.99
C SER A 38 -19.91 -1.96 -11.30
N LEU A 39 -19.23 -0.87 -11.67
CA LEU A 39 -17.99 -0.44 -11.01
C LEU A 39 -18.19 0.00 -9.55
N ASN A 40 -19.34 0.60 -9.24
CA ASN A 40 -19.71 1.03 -7.89
C ASN A 40 -20.25 -0.10 -7.02
N GLU A 41 -20.91 -1.10 -7.58
CA GLU A 41 -21.34 -2.30 -6.84
C GLU A 41 -20.14 -3.10 -6.32
N LYS A 42 -19.09 -3.24 -7.15
CA LYS A 42 -17.82 -3.90 -6.77
C LYS A 42 -16.98 -3.11 -5.76
N LYS A 43 -17.48 -1.98 -5.26
CA LYS A 43 -16.82 -1.18 -4.21
C LYS A 43 -16.81 -1.89 -2.85
N TYR A 44 -17.78 -2.78 -2.59
CA TYR A 44 -17.97 -3.42 -1.29
C TYR A 44 -17.50 -4.88 -1.33
N GLY A 45 -16.41 -5.18 -0.61
CA GLY A 45 -15.84 -6.53 -0.50
C GLY A 45 -14.46 -6.53 0.17
N LEU A 46 -14.05 -7.68 0.73
CA LEU A 46 -12.67 -7.91 1.17
C LEU A 46 -11.77 -8.01 -0.07
N VAL A 47 -11.14 -6.88 -0.43
CA VAL A 47 -10.18 -6.81 -1.53
C VAL A 47 -8.78 -6.96 -0.94
N TRP A 48 -8.12 -8.08 -1.25
CA TRP A 48 -6.69 -8.23 -0.99
C TRP A 48 -5.92 -7.41 -2.01
N GLU A 49 -5.36 -6.29 -1.55
CA GLU A 49 -4.50 -5.46 -2.38
C GLU A 49 -3.04 -5.72 -2.07
N LYS A 50 -2.18 -5.55 -3.08
CA LYS A 50 -0.75 -5.45 -2.85
C LYS A 50 -0.47 -4.15 -2.07
N HIS A 51 -0.35 -4.26 -0.75
CA HIS A 51 0.09 -3.16 0.10
C HIS A 51 1.62 -3.23 0.19
N SER A 52 2.30 -2.17 -0.25
CA SER A 52 3.72 -2.05 0.03
C SER A 52 3.88 -1.52 1.45
N GLU A 53 4.64 -2.24 2.27
CA GLU A 53 4.92 -1.82 3.63
C GLU A 53 5.94 -0.68 3.65
N ASN A 54 5.95 0.10 4.74
CA ASN A 54 6.93 1.18 4.90
C ASN A 54 8.38 0.65 4.80
N VAL A 55 8.61 -0.57 5.30
CA VAL A 55 9.90 -1.26 5.18
C VAL A 55 10.32 -1.44 3.71
N GLU A 56 9.41 -1.86 2.82
CA GLU A 56 9.70 -2.02 1.40
C GLU A 56 10.02 -0.68 0.71
N GLU A 57 9.30 0.38 1.05
CA GLU A 57 9.58 1.73 0.51
C GLU A 57 10.95 2.25 0.98
N MET A 58 11.31 2.03 2.25
CA MET A 58 12.62 2.41 2.78
C MET A 58 13.75 1.64 2.09
N LEU A 59 13.56 0.36 1.75
CA LEU A 59 14.56 -0.47 1.06
C LEU A 59 14.89 -0.01 -0.37
N LYS A 60 14.03 0.78 -1.03
CA LYS A 60 14.31 1.28 -2.39
C LYS A 60 15.46 2.28 -2.43
N TYR A 61 15.63 3.03 -1.35
CA TYR A 61 16.57 4.15 -1.27
C TYR A 61 17.61 3.98 -0.17
N ASN A 62 17.44 2.99 0.71
CA ASN A 62 18.31 2.80 1.86
C ASN A 62 18.75 1.35 1.99
N ILE A 63 19.98 1.14 2.43
CA ILE A 63 20.50 -0.21 2.73
C ILE A 63 20.22 -0.52 4.22
N PRO A 64 19.59 -1.67 4.53
CA PRO A 64 19.36 -2.06 5.91
C PRO A 64 20.67 -2.55 6.53
N VAL A 65 21.11 -1.92 7.62
CA VAL A 65 22.29 -2.33 8.38
C VAL A 65 21.87 -2.73 9.78
N PHE A 66 22.34 -3.89 10.22
CA PHE A 66 22.15 -4.33 11.60
C PHE A 66 23.18 -3.64 12.50
N VAL A 67 22.68 -2.81 13.42
CA VAL A 67 23.51 -2.14 14.42
C VAL A 67 23.15 -2.65 15.79
N GLU A 68 24.18 -2.85 16.61
CA GLU A 68 24.04 -3.26 17.99
C GLU A 68 23.46 -2.12 18.85
N ASP A 69 22.29 -2.33 19.46
CA ASP A 69 21.72 -1.38 20.40
C ASP A 69 22.18 -1.70 21.83
N LYS A 70 23.21 -0.96 22.25
CA LYS A 70 23.81 -1.06 23.59
C LYS A 70 22.85 -0.64 24.72
N SER A 71 21.81 0.13 24.43
CA SER A 71 20.82 0.55 25.43
C SER A 71 19.91 -0.59 25.87
N ARG A 72 19.72 -1.60 25.00
CA ARG A 72 18.90 -2.79 25.22
C ARG A 72 19.71 -4.00 25.66
N ARG A 73 20.91 -3.76 26.21
CA ARG A 73 21.80 -4.82 26.69
C ARG A 73 21.15 -5.54 27.87
N MET A 74 21.00 -6.86 27.75
CA MET A 74 20.52 -7.72 28.83
C MET A 74 21.69 -8.51 29.41
N THR A 75 21.83 -8.48 30.74
CA THR A 75 22.82 -9.26 31.48
C THR A 75 22.09 -10.30 32.32
N LEU A 76 22.35 -11.59 32.07
CA LEU A 76 21.84 -12.66 32.92
C LEU A 76 22.65 -12.70 34.22
N ALA A 77 21.98 -12.46 35.34
CA ALA A 77 22.61 -12.49 36.65
C ALA A 77 22.64 -13.93 37.19
N LYS A 78 23.72 -14.66 36.84
CA LYS A 78 24.44 -15.68 37.63
C LYS A 78 25.28 -16.54 36.68
N ASP A 79 26.59 -16.34 36.75
CA ASP A 79 27.65 -17.22 36.23
C ASP A 79 27.54 -17.67 34.77
N ASP A 80 27.52 -16.72 33.84
CA ASP A 80 28.47 -16.68 32.72
C ASP A 80 28.26 -15.41 31.89
N HIS A 81 29.35 -14.91 31.30
CA HIS A 81 29.50 -13.62 30.62
C HIS A 81 28.68 -13.45 29.31
N ILE A 82 27.51 -14.09 29.21
CA ILE A 82 26.67 -14.03 28.01
C ILE A 82 25.91 -12.70 28.01
N THR A 83 26.44 -11.76 27.24
CA THR A 83 25.80 -10.47 26.97
C THR A 83 24.99 -10.58 25.68
N PHE A 84 23.67 -10.42 25.77
CA PHE A 84 22.82 -10.31 24.58
C PHE A 84 22.65 -8.84 24.22
N TYR A 85 22.89 -8.54 22.94
CA TYR A 85 22.57 -7.25 22.36
C TYR A 85 21.42 -7.40 21.39
N SER A 86 20.38 -6.57 21.52
CA SER A 86 19.38 -6.48 20.47
C SER A 86 20.01 -5.78 19.26
N LYS A 87 19.91 -6.39 18.08
CA LYS A 87 20.28 -5.74 16.83
C LYS A 87 19.06 -4.97 16.32
N VAL A 88 19.25 -3.70 16.00
CA VAL A 88 18.24 -2.85 15.37
C VAL A 88 18.59 -2.70 13.89
N ILE A 89 17.58 -2.72 13.02
CA ILE A 89 17.75 -2.40 11.60
C ILE A 89 17.69 -0.89 11.47
N ILE A 90 18.77 -0.30 10.96
CA ILE A 90 18.82 1.11 10.60
C ILE A 90 18.90 1.18 9.07
N PHE A 91 18.11 2.07 8.48
CA PHE A 91 18.13 2.35 7.06
C PHE A 91 19.05 3.53 6.82
N THR A 92 20.20 3.28 6.20
CA THR A 92 21.15 4.33 5.82
C THR A 92 20.87 4.78 4.38
N PRO A 93 20.81 6.10 4.10
CA PRO A 93 20.62 6.63 2.76
C PRO A 93 21.78 6.30 1.81
#